data_AF-A0A5R9EC53-F1
#
_entry.id   AF-A0A5R9EC53-F1
#
_cell.length_a   1.000
_cell.length_b   1.000
_cell.length_c   1.000
_cell.angle_alpha   90.00
_cell.angle_beta   90.00
_cell.angle_gamma   90.00
#
_symmetry.space_group_name_H-M   'P 1'
#
loop_
_entity.id
_entity.type
_entity.pdbx_description
1 polymer ?
#
loop_
_entity_poly.entity_id
_entity_poly.type
_entity_poly.pdbx_seq_one_letter_code
_entity_poly.pdbx_strand_id
1 'polypeptide(L)'
;MTTTLGTAPVFFSSLRTKRLAAALSRRDCTRMSRTLPSWSTARRRYEPRVLALAAGRAAASEIARKPDIAGWTLRNHMAAAVGESGAQPDSAVSCFVGLVKAPPHIWPPSPDRHVADPGRASIFRSNCTSVSIRGKMISIFYDVPLWPSALIFILVFGAIAMAGTLAARKYLTQTIDREPKWGDICQVFSNAIIVFYGLLVALIIVATYQDFSTASSSTQTEANEISHSYRLIEAFPEPDRGRMQDDIKAYLDCVLEKEWPAQSQGANPTRLCRQEVTNFLDKLYKFEPTTNRQNAIYQETLSAYGDFLDARRGRLGEVNQTIPAVLWVIVYVGAISTLASIFLLPVKSMRMHILISLMASTTLALMIFVIAAMDDPFRGELKIEPTQYEDLRISFDPLAEPQSVRPKGIA
;
A
#
# COMPACT_ATOMS: atom_id res chain seq x y z
N MET A 1 41.49 40.16 54.43
CA MET A 1 41.52 38.74 54.88
C MET A 1 40.59 37.98 53.95
N THR A 2 41.11 37.47 52.81
CA THR A 2 41.44 36.03 52.54
C THR A 2 40.17 35.17 52.48
N THR A 3 39.80 34.38 51.45
CA THR A 3 40.48 33.67 50.33
C THR A 3 39.34 33.00 49.50
N THR A 4 39.17 33.24 48.19
CA THR A 4 39.48 32.42 46.98
C THR A 4 38.83 31.01 46.78
N LEU A 5 38.32 30.80 45.55
CA LEU A 5 38.16 29.56 44.73
C LEU A 5 37.05 28.56 45.12
N GLY A 6 36.32 27.87 44.22
CA GLY A 6 36.44 27.68 42.78
C GLY A 6 35.28 26.83 42.21
N THR A 7 35.25 26.74 40.87
CA THR A 7 34.26 26.17 39.92
C THR A 7 34.22 24.63 39.82
N ALA A 8 33.04 24.02 39.50
CA ALA A 8 32.81 22.97 38.46
C ALA A 8 31.48 22.15 38.65
N PRO A 9 30.95 21.48 37.59
CA PRO A 9 29.52 21.16 37.39
C PRO A 9 29.11 19.70 37.72
N VAL A 10 27.82 19.48 37.96
CA VAL A 10 27.21 18.17 38.22
C VAL A 10 26.79 17.51 36.89
N PHE A 11 27.50 16.46 36.50
CA PHE A 11 27.17 15.55 35.40
C PHE A 11 27.13 14.10 35.92
N PHE A 12 26.21 13.28 35.38
CA PHE A 12 26.07 11.82 35.52
C PHE A 12 25.61 11.21 36.86
N SER A 13 24.30 10.89 36.95
CA SER A 13 23.76 9.92 37.92
C SER A 13 22.90 8.78 37.33
N SER A 14 22.69 8.68 36.00
CA SER A 14 21.75 7.70 35.43
C SER A 14 22.34 6.40 34.85
N LEU A 15 23.65 6.15 35.00
CA LEU A 15 24.31 4.97 34.40
C LEU A 15 24.48 3.74 35.31
N ARG A 16 24.08 3.80 36.59
CA ARG A 16 24.29 2.68 37.54
C ARG A 16 23.18 1.61 37.56
N THR A 17 21.99 1.90 37.02
CA THR A 17 20.85 0.97 37.06
C THR A 17 20.79 -0.03 35.89
N LYS A 18 21.49 0.23 34.77
CA LYS A 18 21.41 -0.62 33.58
C LYS A 18 22.33 -1.85 33.60
N ARG A 19 23.37 -1.89 34.45
CA ARG A 19 24.32 -3.02 34.49
C ARG A 19 23.87 -4.21 35.35
N LEU A 20 22.90 -4.03 36.25
CA LEU A 20 22.36 -5.10 37.09
C LEU A 20 21.26 -5.92 36.38
N ALA A 21 20.45 -5.28 35.53
CA ALA A 21 19.41 -5.98 34.76
C ALA A 21 19.99 -6.92 33.66
N ALA A 22 21.16 -6.56 33.10
CA ALA A 22 21.81 -7.36 32.06
C ALA A 22 22.51 -8.64 32.58
N ALA A 23 22.77 -8.74 33.89
CA ALA A 23 23.46 -9.89 34.49
C ALA A 23 22.50 -11.03 34.88
N LEU A 24 21.22 -10.74 35.12
CA LEU A 24 20.23 -11.76 35.50
C LEU A 24 19.62 -12.49 34.31
N SER A 25 19.49 -11.84 33.14
CA SER A 25 18.96 -12.47 31.91
C SER A 25 19.89 -13.53 31.30
N ARG A 26 21.20 -13.53 31.61
CA ARG A 26 22.15 -14.51 31.05
C ARG A 26 22.26 -15.80 31.84
N ARG A 27 21.70 -15.89 33.05
CA ARG A 27 21.81 -17.10 33.90
C ARG A 27 20.69 -18.13 33.68
N ASP A 28 19.57 -17.73 33.08
CA ASP A 28 18.44 -18.65 32.84
C ASP A 28 18.50 -19.38 31.48
N CYS A 29 19.40 -18.99 30.57
CA CYS A 29 19.53 -19.64 29.26
C CYS A 29 20.42 -20.90 29.22
N THR A 30 21.02 -21.33 30.34
CA THR A 30 21.96 -22.47 30.35
C THR A 30 21.43 -23.74 31.01
N ARG A 31 20.11 -23.92 31.13
CA ARG A 31 19.55 -25.13 31.74
C ARG A 31 18.24 -25.60 31.11
N MET A 32 18.29 -26.14 29.90
CA MET A 32 17.48 -27.32 29.57
C MET A 32 17.98 -28.04 28.32
N SER A 33 17.98 -29.36 28.45
CA SER A 33 18.77 -30.35 27.73
C SER A 33 18.11 -30.89 26.47
N ARG A 34 18.95 -31.21 25.49
CA ARG A 34 18.90 -32.37 24.58
C ARG A 34 17.67 -33.27 24.70
N THR A 35 16.81 -33.24 23.67
CA THR A 35 16.35 -34.44 22.93
C THR A 35 15.94 -33.99 21.51
N LEU A 36 16.55 -34.60 20.49
CA LEU A 36 16.14 -34.51 19.09
C LEU A 36 15.39 -35.79 18.73
N PRO A 37 14.33 -35.70 17.91
CA PRO A 37 14.06 -36.73 16.92
C PRO A 37 14.06 -36.19 15.49
N SER A 38 14.43 -37.10 14.60
CA SER A 38 14.64 -37.03 13.16
C SER A 38 13.36 -36.89 12.31
N TRP A 39 13.52 -36.16 11.18
CA TRP A 39 12.93 -36.33 9.83
C TRP A 39 11.46 -36.76 9.62
N SER A 40 10.83 -36.04 8.68
CA SER A 40 9.80 -36.47 7.73
C SER A 40 8.45 -36.97 8.26
N THR A 41 7.44 -36.09 8.29
CA THR A 41 6.13 -36.23 7.61
C THR A 41 5.15 -35.14 8.10
N ALA A 42 4.25 -34.69 7.22
CA ALA A 42 3.08 -33.83 7.48
C ALA A 42 3.31 -32.30 7.63
N ARG A 43 3.59 -31.62 6.50
CA ARG A 43 3.24 -30.20 6.32
C ARG A 43 1.72 -30.09 6.14
N ARG A 44 0.95 -30.06 7.24
CA ARG A 44 -0.45 -29.59 7.20
C ARG A 44 -0.48 -28.08 7.40
N ARG A 45 -1.01 -27.40 6.40
CA ARG A 45 -1.36 -25.99 6.35
C ARG A 45 -2.41 -25.71 7.44
N TYR A 46 -2.05 -25.01 8.51
CA TYR A 46 -3.00 -24.52 9.52
C TYR A 46 -3.39 -23.07 9.20
N GLU A 47 -4.67 -22.85 8.94
CA GLU A 47 -5.27 -21.53 8.73
C GLU A 47 -5.43 -20.74 10.04
N PRO A 48 -5.28 -19.39 10.01
CA PRO A 48 -5.37 -18.53 11.20
C PRO A 48 -6.80 -18.35 11.78
N ARG A 49 -7.82 -19.07 11.30
CA ARG A 49 -9.22 -18.92 11.75
C ARG A 49 -9.58 -19.68 13.03
N VAL A 50 -8.78 -20.66 13.44
CA VAL A 50 -9.15 -21.54 14.58
C VAL A 50 -8.73 -20.98 15.94
N LEU A 51 -7.70 -20.12 16.00
CA LEU A 51 -7.24 -19.50 17.27
C LEU A 51 -8.17 -18.39 17.78
N ALA A 52 -8.89 -17.70 16.89
CA ALA A 52 -9.84 -16.64 17.28
C ALA A 52 -11.11 -17.20 17.95
N LEU A 53 -11.55 -18.40 17.56
CA LEU A 53 -12.75 -19.06 18.11
C LEU A 53 -12.51 -19.65 19.51
N ALA A 54 -11.28 -20.03 19.85
CA ALA A 54 -10.92 -20.52 21.18
C ALA A 54 -10.83 -19.38 22.21
N ALA A 55 -10.32 -18.20 21.83
CA ALA A 55 -10.25 -17.03 22.70
C ALA A 55 -11.65 -16.44 23.00
N GLY A 56 -12.56 -16.47 22.03
CA GLY A 56 -13.94 -15.98 22.20
C GLY A 56 -14.79 -16.82 23.14
N ARG A 57 -14.57 -18.14 23.20
CA ARG A 57 -15.33 -19.03 24.11
C ARG A 57 -14.90 -18.91 25.57
N ALA A 58 -13.63 -18.59 25.85
CA ALA A 58 -13.15 -18.39 27.21
C ALA A 58 -13.62 -17.05 27.83
N ALA A 59 -13.78 -16.00 27.01
CA ALA A 59 -14.29 -14.71 27.47
C ALA A 59 -15.81 -14.71 27.74
N ALA A 60 -16.57 -15.51 26.98
CA ALA A 60 -18.02 -15.63 27.14
C ALA A 60 -18.44 -16.39 28.41
N SER A 61 -17.60 -17.31 28.91
CA SER A 61 -17.89 -18.07 30.14
C SER A 61 -17.67 -17.30 31.44
N GLU A 62 -16.88 -16.21 31.43
CA GLU A 62 -16.59 -15.41 32.62
C GLU A 62 -17.66 -14.33 32.88
N ILE A 63 -18.34 -13.86 31.82
CA ILE A 63 -19.36 -12.80 31.90
C ILE A 63 -20.74 -13.34 32.34
N ALA A 64 -20.99 -14.64 32.19
CA ALA A 64 -22.24 -15.29 32.60
C ALA A 64 -22.39 -15.54 34.12
N ARG A 65 -21.45 -15.06 34.95
CA ARG A 65 -21.40 -15.36 36.40
C ARG A 65 -21.82 -14.23 37.35
N LYS A 66 -22.38 -13.11 36.87
CA LYS A 66 -22.90 -12.05 37.73
C LYS A 66 -24.39 -11.79 37.48
N PRO A 67 -25.30 -12.35 38.30
CA PRO A 67 -26.67 -11.86 38.38
C PRO A 67 -26.70 -10.60 39.27
N ASP A 68 -27.71 -9.77 39.08
CA ASP A 68 -27.96 -8.48 39.75
C ASP A 68 -27.12 -7.29 39.26
N ILE A 69 -27.63 -6.64 38.21
CA ILE A 69 -28.31 -5.33 38.29
C ILE A 69 -29.10 -5.21 36.98
N ALA A 70 -30.33 -5.72 37.01
CA ALA A 70 -31.23 -5.77 35.86
C ALA A 70 -32.03 -4.46 35.72
N GLY A 71 -32.20 -4.02 34.47
CA GLY A 71 -33.56 -3.99 33.94
C GLY A 71 -34.22 -2.63 33.69
N TRP A 72 -33.77 -1.51 34.28
CA TRP A 72 -34.52 -0.25 34.18
C TRP A 72 -33.79 0.92 33.48
N THR A 73 -32.46 0.92 33.42
CA THR A 73 -31.67 2.08 32.93
C THR A 73 -31.22 2.02 31.47
N LEU A 74 -31.36 0.88 30.78
CA LEU A 74 -30.86 0.75 29.38
C LEU A 74 -31.92 1.09 28.32
N ARG A 75 -33.21 1.11 28.68
CA ARG A 75 -34.30 1.39 27.72
C ARG A 75 -34.60 2.89 27.55
N ASN A 76 -34.33 3.70 28.57
CA ASN A 76 -34.62 5.14 28.55
C ASN A 76 -33.50 6.00 27.94
N HIS A 77 -32.27 5.49 27.80
CA HIS A 77 -31.18 6.22 27.14
C HIS A 77 -31.05 6.00 25.63
N MET A 78 -31.75 5.01 25.05
CA MET A 78 -31.78 4.83 23.59
C MET A 78 -32.95 5.53 22.90
N ALA A 79 -33.95 6.02 23.64
CA ALA A 79 -35.09 6.76 23.08
C ALA A 79 -34.87 8.29 23.01
N ALA A 80 -33.78 8.82 23.58
CA ALA A 80 -33.49 10.26 23.63
C ALA A 80 -32.46 10.74 22.58
N ALA A 81 -32.08 9.88 21.62
CA ALA A 81 -31.21 10.25 20.49
C ALA A 81 -31.93 10.18 19.13
N VAL A 82 -33.25 10.05 19.14
CA VAL A 82 -34.11 10.07 17.94
C VAL A 82 -35.14 11.19 18.12
N GLY A 83 -34.76 12.39 17.72
CA GLY A 83 -35.65 13.54 17.70
C GLY A 83 -34.85 14.84 17.62
N GLU A 84 -35.11 15.61 16.56
CA GLU A 84 -34.72 17.02 16.39
C GLU A 84 -33.30 17.31 15.86
N SER A 85 -33.16 17.20 14.54
CA SER A 85 -32.84 18.38 13.72
C SER A 85 -33.19 18.09 12.26
N GLY A 86 -34.27 18.72 11.79
CA GLY A 86 -34.59 18.78 10.38
C GLY A 86 -33.54 19.64 9.67
N ALA A 87 -32.53 18.99 9.11
CA ALA A 87 -31.65 19.56 8.10
C ALA A 87 -31.23 18.43 7.15
N GLN A 88 -31.57 18.60 5.87
CA GLN A 88 -31.26 17.70 4.76
C GLN A 88 -29.75 17.42 4.71
N PRO A 89 -29.26 16.16 4.84
CA PRO A 89 -27.85 15.86 4.68
C PRO A 89 -27.57 15.30 3.28
N ASP A 90 -26.51 15.85 2.66
CA ASP A 90 -25.97 15.45 1.38
C ASP A 90 -25.52 13.97 1.34
N SER A 91 -25.48 13.45 0.12
CA SER A 91 -25.50 12.04 -0.31
C SER A 91 -24.44 11.07 0.27
N ALA A 92 -23.45 11.54 1.04
CA ALA A 92 -22.39 10.69 1.58
C ALA A 92 -22.80 9.89 2.84
N VAL A 93 -23.65 10.46 3.71
CA VAL A 93 -24.03 9.81 4.99
C VAL A 93 -25.08 8.72 4.77
N SER A 94 -25.98 8.88 3.79
CA SER A 94 -27.00 7.88 3.46
C SER A 94 -26.40 6.56 2.95
N CYS A 95 -25.27 6.62 2.24
CA CYS A 95 -24.60 5.42 1.74
C CYS A 95 -23.93 4.62 2.87
N PHE A 96 -23.42 5.30 3.90
CA PHE A 96 -22.81 4.66 5.07
C PHE A 96 -23.87 4.07 6.01
N VAL A 97 -25.00 4.76 6.22
CA VAL A 97 -26.12 4.26 7.05
C VAL A 97 -26.83 3.07 6.40
N GLY A 98 -26.91 3.00 5.06
CA GLY A 98 -27.49 1.86 4.35
C GLY A 98 -26.70 0.55 4.50
N LEU A 99 -25.38 0.63 4.64
CA LEU A 99 -24.48 -0.53 4.80
C LEU A 99 -24.50 -1.11 6.22
N VAL A 100 -24.89 -0.32 7.22
CA VAL A 100 -24.92 -0.73 8.64
C VAL A 100 -26.28 -1.32 9.04
N LYS A 101 -27.32 -1.21 8.20
CA LYS A 101 -28.70 -1.58 8.55
C LYS A 101 -29.19 -2.94 8.05
N ALA A 102 -28.33 -3.80 7.51
CA ALA A 102 -28.73 -5.15 7.08
C ALA A 102 -28.62 -6.16 8.24
N PRO A 103 -29.73 -6.71 8.76
CA PRO A 103 -29.67 -7.78 9.74
C PRO A 103 -29.11 -9.06 9.09
N PRO A 104 -28.28 -9.86 9.79
CA PRO A 104 -27.92 -11.18 9.32
C PRO A 104 -29.11 -12.12 9.51
N HIS A 105 -29.13 -13.23 8.77
CA HIS A 105 -30.14 -14.29 8.80
C HIS A 105 -31.43 -13.99 8.01
N ILE A 106 -31.45 -14.43 6.75
CA ILE A 106 -32.51 -15.21 6.07
C ILE A 106 -32.00 -15.45 4.63
N TRP A 107 -31.56 -16.67 4.34
CA TRP A 107 -31.44 -17.14 2.95
C TRP A 107 -32.84 -17.64 2.53
N PRO A 108 -33.44 -17.15 1.43
CA PRO A 108 -34.64 -17.78 0.91
C PRO A 108 -34.26 -19.11 0.24
N PRO A 109 -35.13 -20.14 0.27
CA PRO A 109 -34.91 -21.36 -0.49
C PRO A 109 -34.99 -21.05 -2.00
N SER A 110 -34.18 -21.77 -2.79
CA SER A 110 -34.11 -21.66 -4.25
C SER A 110 -35.49 -21.82 -4.90
N PRO A 111 -35.95 -20.90 -5.77
CA PRO A 111 -37.13 -21.16 -6.58
C PRO A 111 -36.74 -21.86 -7.88
N ASP A 112 -37.54 -22.86 -8.21
CA ASP A 112 -37.49 -23.66 -9.43
C ASP A 112 -37.57 -22.82 -10.71
N ARG A 113 -37.06 -23.40 -11.80
CA ARG A 113 -37.00 -22.82 -13.14
C ARG A 113 -38.41 -22.50 -13.67
N HIS A 114 -38.80 -21.23 -13.65
CA HIS A 114 -39.81 -20.72 -14.57
C HIS A 114 -39.43 -19.33 -15.11
N VAL A 115 -39.27 -19.29 -16.43
CA VAL A 115 -39.39 -18.20 -17.42
C VAL A 115 -39.28 -16.77 -16.88
N ALA A 116 -38.19 -16.09 -17.23
CA ALA A 116 -37.97 -14.67 -16.98
C ALA A 116 -38.87 -13.79 -17.87
N ASP A 117 -39.61 -12.89 -17.23
CA ASP A 117 -40.47 -11.87 -17.84
C ASP A 117 -39.65 -10.57 -18.06
N PRO A 118 -39.49 -10.04 -19.30
CA PRO A 118 -38.51 -8.99 -19.60
C PRO A 118 -38.92 -7.55 -19.23
N GLY A 119 -39.98 -7.35 -18.43
CA GLY A 119 -40.61 -6.03 -18.23
C GLY A 119 -40.22 -5.22 -16.99
N ARG A 120 -39.40 -5.72 -16.05
CA ARG A 120 -39.23 -5.08 -14.72
C ARG A 120 -37.80 -4.71 -14.28
N ALA A 121 -36.81 -4.85 -15.15
CA ALA A 121 -35.40 -4.64 -14.80
C ALA A 121 -34.84 -3.22 -15.07
N SER A 122 -35.67 -2.17 -14.98
CA SER A 122 -35.27 -0.81 -15.41
C SER A 122 -35.16 0.27 -14.32
N ILE A 123 -35.39 -0.02 -13.03
CA ILE A 123 -35.54 1.06 -12.02
C ILE A 123 -34.34 1.24 -11.07
N PHE A 124 -33.32 0.38 -11.10
CA PHE A 124 -32.12 0.55 -10.26
C PHE A 124 -30.82 0.57 -11.08
N ARG A 125 -30.69 1.57 -11.96
CA ARG A 125 -29.39 2.07 -12.42
C ARG A 125 -29.05 3.30 -11.59
N SER A 126 -28.59 3.08 -10.36
CA SER A 126 -27.90 4.13 -9.63
C SER A 126 -26.58 4.42 -10.36
N ASN A 127 -26.54 5.55 -11.06
CA ASN A 127 -25.31 6.17 -11.51
C ASN A 127 -24.48 6.55 -10.28
N CYS A 128 -23.72 5.60 -9.73
CA CYS A 128 -22.53 5.91 -8.97
C CYS A 128 -21.50 6.45 -9.96
N THR A 129 -21.63 7.73 -10.32
CA THR A 129 -20.48 8.49 -10.79
C THR A 129 -19.47 8.46 -9.67
N SER A 130 -18.51 7.54 -9.74
CA SER A 130 -17.31 7.63 -8.93
C SER A 130 -16.78 9.04 -9.14
N VAL A 131 -16.68 9.78 -8.04
CA VAL A 131 -16.04 11.10 -8.03
C VAL A 131 -14.57 10.84 -8.36
N SER A 132 -14.27 10.74 -9.66
CA SER A 132 -12.93 10.54 -10.21
C SER A 132 -12.20 11.88 -10.23
N ILE A 133 -12.11 12.53 -9.06
CA ILE A 133 -11.17 13.62 -8.83
C ILE A 133 -9.73 13.08 -8.95
N ARG A 134 -9.55 11.78 -8.67
CA ARG A 134 -8.30 11.04 -8.80
C ARG A 134 -7.77 10.96 -10.23
N GLY A 135 -8.63 10.75 -11.22
CA GLY A 135 -8.22 10.33 -12.57
C GLY A 135 -7.57 11.40 -13.45
N LYS A 136 -7.79 12.70 -13.19
CA LYS A 136 -7.28 13.79 -14.05
C LYS A 136 -6.12 14.59 -13.47
N MET A 137 -6.08 14.81 -12.15
CA MET A 137 -4.98 15.59 -11.55
C MET A 137 -3.69 14.76 -11.40
N ILE A 138 -3.79 13.48 -11.07
CA ILE A 138 -2.62 12.61 -10.86
C ILE A 138 -2.10 12.05 -12.20
N SER A 139 -2.93 11.92 -13.23
CA SER A 139 -2.46 11.44 -14.54
C SER A 139 -1.44 12.37 -15.19
N ILE A 140 -1.63 13.69 -15.06
CA ILE A 140 -0.71 14.71 -15.62
C ILE A 140 0.65 14.68 -14.90
N PHE A 141 0.68 14.26 -13.63
CA PHE A 141 1.89 14.18 -12.84
C PHE A 141 2.89 13.15 -13.39
N TYR A 142 2.41 12.04 -13.93
CA TYR A 142 3.27 10.94 -14.41
C TYR A 142 3.96 11.21 -15.75
N ASP A 143 3.53 12.24 -16.50
CA ASP A 143 4.13 12.60 -17.79
C ASP A 143 5.27 13.62 -17.65
N VAL A 144 5.43 14.22 -16.46
CA VAL A 144 6.43 15.25 -16.17
C VAL A 144 7.60 14.62 -15.40
N PRO A 145 8.86 15.05 -15.60
CA PRO A 145 9.98 14.57 -14.81
C PRO A 145 9.79 14.81 -13.28
N LEU A 146 10.60 14.16 -12.45
CA LEU A 146 10.52 14.20 -10.98
C LEU A 146 10.91 15.56 -10.44
N TRP A 147 11.96 16.16 -10.98
CA TRP A 147 12.47 17.43 -10.45
C TRP A 147 11.52 18.61 -10.70
N PRO A 148 10.89 18.80 -11.89
CA PRO A 148 9.91 19.88 -12.09
C PRO A 148 8.63 19.61 -11.31
N SER A 149 8.18 18.35 -11.21
CA SER A 149 6.98 18.02 -10.45
C SER A 149 7.17 18.28 -8.96
N ALA A 150 8.33 17.92 -8.38
CA ALA A 150 8.68 18.28 -7.00
C ALA A 150 8.70 19.82 -6.80
N LEU A 151 9.28 20.57 -7.73
CA LEU A 151 9.28 22.04 -7.67
C LEU A 151 7.87 22.61 -7.76
N ILE A 152 7.00 22.11 -8.64
CA ILE A 152 5.61 22.53 -8.75
C ILE A 152 4.87 22.29 -7.41
N PHE A 153 5.06 21.12 -6.80
CA PHE A 153 4.48 20.82 -5.48
C PHE A 153 4.96 21.81 -4.42
N ILE A 154 6.26 22.08 -4.34
CA ILE A 154 6.83 23.05 -3.40
C ILE A 154 6.27 24.45 -3.65
N LEU A 155 6.17 24.88 -4.90
CA LEU A 155 5.64 26.20 -5.27
C LEU A 155 4.15 26.33 -4.97
N VAL A 156 3.34 25.32 -5.26
CA VAL A 156 1.89 25.32 -4.99
C VAL A 156 1.63 25.35 -3.49
N PHE A 157 2.24 24.44 -2.73
CA PHE A 157 2.09 24.42 -1.27
C PHE A 157 2.69 25.66 -0.62
N GLY A 158 3.84 26.15 -1.11
CA GLY A 158 4.46 27.38 -0.65
C GLY A 158 3.59 28.61 -0.92
N ALA A 159 2.94 28.70 -2.08
CA ALA A 159 2.00 29.77 -2.40
C ALA A 159 0.76 29.73 -1.50
N ILE A 160 0.19 28.54 -1.27
CA ILE A 160 -0.92 28.33 -0.33
C ILE A 160 -0.52 28.74 1.08
N ALA A 161 0.67 28.34 1.54
CA ALA A 161 1.21 28.65 2.85
C ALA A 161 1.45 30.17 3.03
N MET A 162 2.04 30.81 2.02
CA MET A 162 2.27 32.25 1.99
C MET A 162 0.95 33.03 2.04
N ALA A 163 0.00 32.69 1.15
CA ALA A 163 -1.31 33.33 1.06
C ALA A 163 -2.11 33.11 2.35
N GLY A 164 -2.09 31.88 2.89
CA GLY A 164 -2.74 31.52 4.15
C GLY A 164 -2.17 32.29 5.33
N THR A 165 -0.85 32.42 5.44
CA THR A 165 -0.20 33.21 6.50
C THR A 165 -0.55 34.70 6.40
N LEU A 166 -0.57 35.26 5.19
CA LEU A 166 -0.96 36.66 4.95
C LEU A 166 -2.44 36.91 5.30
N ALA A 167 -3.33 36.00 4.89
CA ALA A 167 -4.75 36.07 5.20
C ALA A 167 -5.01 35.91 6.70
N ALA A 168 -4.36 34.93 7.34
CA ALA A 168 -4.48 34.70 8.78
C ALA A 168 -4.05 35.93 9.57
N ARG A 169 -2.94 36.57 9.19
CA ARG A 169 -2.50 37.80 9.86
C ARG A 169 -3.47 38.96 9.69
N LYS A 170 -4.11 39.07 8.53
CA LYS A 170 -5.09 40.13 8.24
C LYS A 170 -6.41 39.90 8.98
N TYR A 171 -6.90 38.67 9.07
CA TYR A 171 -8.26 38.37 9.53
C TYR A 171 -8.36 37.70 10.91
N LEU A 172 -7.37 36.88 11.30
CA LEU A 172 -7.43 36.02 12.49
C LEU A 172 -6.53 36.50 13.62
N THR A 173 -5.29 36.91 13.33
CA THR A 173 -4.30 37.21 14.38
C THR A 173 -4.62 38.53 15.10
N GLN A 174 -5.28 39.49 14.45
CA GLN A 174 -5.76 40.73 15.12
C GLN A 174 -6.77 40.46 16.25
N THR A 175 -7.49 39.35 16.19
CA THR A 175 -8.44 38.90 17.22
C THR A 175 -7.80 37.99 18.25
N ILE A 176 -6.91 37.09 17.85
CA ILE A 176 -6.27 36.10 18.74
C ILE A 176 -5.18 36.74 19.62
N ASP A 177 -4.42 37.73 19.10
CA ASP A 177 -3.37 38.42 19.86
C ASP A 177 -3.91 39.27 21.02
N ARG A 178 -5.23 39.48 21.10
CA ARG A 178 -5.86 40.23 22.20
C ARG A 178 -5.93 39.45 23.50
N GLU A 179 -5.86 38.12 23.45
CA GLU A 179 -5.95 37.25 24.63
C GLU A 179 -4.85 36.15 24.59
N PRO A 180 -3.80 36.26 25.43
CA PRO A 180 -2.64 35.35 25.42
C PRO A 180 -3.00 33.87 25.55
N LYS A 181 -4.11 33.54 26.23
CA LYS A 181 -4.55 32.17 26.49
C LYS A 181 -4.86 31.39 25.20
N TRP A 182 -5.38 32.03 24.16
CA TRP A 182 -5.70 31.36 22.90
C TRP A 182 -4.44 30.95 22.13
N GLY A 183 -3.38 31.77 22.22
CA GLY A 183 -2.08 31.45 21.61
C GLY A 183 -1.49 30.16 22.18
N ASP A 184 -1.49 30.01 23.50
CA ASP A 184 -0.99 28.80 24.18
C ASP A 184 -1.81 27.55 23.80
N ILE A 185 -3.13 27.69 23.75
CA ILE A 185 -4.03 26.60 23.33
C ILE A 185 -3.75 26.20 21.87
N CYS A 186 -3.71 27.16 20.94
CA CYS A 186 -3.41 26.92 19.53
C CYS A 186 -2.05 26.25 19.35
N GLN A 187 -1.04 26.63 20.14
CA GLN A 187 0.28 25.99 20.09
C GLN A 187 0.23 24.52 20.52
N VAL A 188 -0.44 24.20 21.64
CA VAL A 188 -0.58 22.82 22.11
C VAL A 188 -1.35 21.97 21.09
N PHE A 189 -2.46 22.48 20.54
CA PHE A 189 -3.23 21.77 19.51
C PHE A 189 -2.44 21.58 18.21
N SER A 190 -1.69 22.59 17.75
CA SER A 190 -0.87 22.50 16.54
C SER A 190 0.20 21.42 16.67
N ASN A 191 0.89 21.37 17.82
CA ASN A 191 1.89 20.36 18.09
C ASN A 191 1.29 18.95 18.04
N ALA A 192 0.11 18.75 18.63
CA ALA A 192 -0.58 17.46 18.57
C ALA A 192 -0.91 17.07 17.12
N ILE A 193 -1.53 17.98 16.35
CA ILE A 193 -1.91 17.72 14.95
C ILE A 193 -0.69 17.37 14.11
N ILE A 194 0.41 18.14 14.20
CA ILE A 194 1.64 17.92 13.44
C ILE A 194 2.25 16.55 13.77
N VAL A 195 2.30 16.17 15.05
CA VAL A 195 2.88 14.88 15.47
C VAL A 195 2.03 13.71 14.96
N PHE A 196 0.71 13.74 15.14
CA PHE A 196 -0.17 12.67 14.68
C PHE A 196 -0.18 12.57 13.15
N TYR A 197 -0.24 13.70 12.46
CA TYR A 197 -0.23 13.73 11.01
C TYR A 197 1.12 13.28 10.44
N GLY A 198 2.23 13.73 11.02
CA GLY A 198 3.57 13.29 10.62
C GLY A 198 3.75 11.78 10.77
N LEU A 199 3.26 11.19 11.86
CA LEU A 199 3.25 9.73 12.05
C LEU A 199 2.40 9.03 10.99
N LEU A 200 1.19 9.54 10.73
CA LEU A 200 0.28 8.97 9.73
C LEU A 200 0.92 8.97 8.33
N VAL A 201 1.47 10.11 7.90
CA VAL A 201 2.13 10.27 6.61
C VAL A 201 3.35 9.36 6.51
N ALA A 202 4.15 9.25 7.57
CA ALA A 202 5.30 8.35 7.59
C ALA A 202 4.89 6.88 7.39
N LEU A 203 3.80 6.44 8.03
CA LEU A 203 3.26 5.09 7.84
C LEU A 203 2.73 4.86 6.42
N ILE A 204 2.09 5.87 5.81
CA ILE A 204 1.66 5.78 4.42
C ILE A 204 2.86 5.65 3.48
N ILE A 205 3.91 6.46 3.67
CA ILE A 205 5.14 6.38 2.85
C ILE A 205 5.76 4.98 2.93
N VAL A 206 5.82 4.40 4.13
CA VAL A 206 6.35 3.04 4.32
C VAL A 206 5.48 2.01 3.60
N ALA A 207 4.15 2.12 3.70
CA ALA A 207 3.22 1.22 3.01
C ALA A 207 3.39 1.34 1.48
N THR A 208 3.42 2.55 0.93
CA THR A 208 3.64 2.77 -0.51
C THR A 208 4.99 2.24 -0.99
N TYR A 209 6.03 2.35 -0.16
CA TYR A 209 7.34 1.78 -0.47
C TYR A 209 7.28 0.25 -0.50
N GLN A 210 6.53 -0.38 0.42
CA GLN A 210 6.35 -1.83 0.45
C GLN A 210 5.58 -2.33 -0.77
N ASP A 211 4.53 -1.61 -1.19
CA ASP A 211 3.76 -1.94 -2.40
C ASP A 211 4.65 -1.84 -3.64
N PHE A 212 5.43 -0.76 -3.76
CA PHE A 212 6.43 -0.59 -4.83
C PHE A 212 7.47 -1.73 -4.84
N SER A 213 8.02 -2.07 -3.68
CA SER A 213 8.98 -3.16 -3.54
C SER A 213 8.36 -4.53 -3.89
N THR A 214 7.09 -4.74 -3.57
CA THR A 214 6.35 -5.98 -3.88
C THR A 214 6.12 -6.10 -5.37
N ALA A 215 5.76 -5.00 -6.05
CA ALA A 215 5.63 -4.96 -7.51
C ALA A 215 6.95 -5.26 -8.23
N SER A 216 8.07 -4.73 -7.72
CA SER A 216 9.41 -5.01 -8.25
C SER A 216 9.82 -6.47 -8.05
N SER A 217 9.62 -7.00 -6.84
CA SER A 217 9.90 -8.41 -6.52
C SER A 217 9.03 -9.39 -7.32
N SER A 218 7.75 -9.06 -7.54
CA SER A 218 6.84 -9.89 -8.35
C SER A 218 7.28 -9.93 -9.82
N THR A 219 7.72 -8.80 -10.35
CA THR A 219 8.32 -8.70 -11.69
C THR A 219 9.55 -9.60 -11.82
N GLN A 220 10.43 -9.55 -10.82
CA GLN A 220 11.63 -10.39 -10.77
C GLN A 220 11.33 -11.87 -10.64
N THR A 221 10.33 -12.23 -9.85
CA THR A 221 9.93 -13.61 -9.68
C THR A 221 9.43 -14.18 -11.01
N GLU A 222 8.58 -13.45 -11.74
CA GLU A 222 8.10 -13.88 -13.05
C GLU A 222 9.24 -14.05 -14.08
N ALA A 223 10.18 -13.10 -14.12
CA ALA A 223 11.37 -13.19 -14.96
C ALA A 223 12.24 -14.42 -14.61
N ASN A 224 12.42 -14.70 -13.33
CA ASN A 224 13.18 -15.87 -12.88
C ASN A 224 12.49 -17.19 -13.26
N GLU A 225 11.17 -17.30 -13.06
CA GLU A 225 10.43 -18.53 -13.36
C GLU A 225 10.36 -18.83 -14.86
N ILE A 226 10.26 -17.80 -15.72
CA ILE A 226 10.33 -18.00 -17.17
C ILE A 226 11.74 -18.41 -17.62
N SER A 227 12.79 -17.88 -16.98
CA SER A 227 14.18 -18.30 -17.20
C SER A 227 14.42 -19.75 -16.78
N HIS A 228 13.86 -20.15 -15.64
CA HIS A 228 13.91 -21.53 -15.16
C HIS A 228 13.21 -22.48 -16.15
N SER A 229 12.02 -22.10 -16.62
CA SER A 229 11.27 -22.86 -17.63
C SER A 229 12.07 -23.02 -18.92
N TYR A 230 12.72 -21.95 -19.41
CA TYR A 230 13.57 -22.00 -20.60
C TYR A 230 14.71 -23.01 -20.47
N ARG A 231 15.38 -23.05 -19.31
CA ARG A 231 16.48 -23.99 -19.04
C ARG A 231 16.02 -25.44 -18.96
N LEU A 232 14.83 -25.70 -18.41
CA LEU A 232 14.26 -27.06 -18.37
C LEU A 232 13.95 -27.59 -19.78
N ILE A 233 13.49 -26.70 -20.67
CA ILE A 233 13.18 -27.06 -22.07
C ILE A 233 14.42 -27.53 -22.83
N GLU A 234 15.63 -27.09 -22.46
CA GLU A 234 16.88 -27.56 -23.09
C GLU A 234 17.08 -29.08 -22.99
N ALA A 235 16.42 -29.74 -22.03
CA ALA A 235 16.51 -31.19 -21.85
C ALA A 235 15.52 -31.98 -22.74
N PHE A 236 14.58 -31.31 -23.42
CA PHE A 236 13.63 -31.93 -24.36
C PHE A 236 14.30 -32.26 -25.70
N PRO A 237 13.84 -33.28 -26.44
CA PRO A 237 14.33 -33.56 -27.78
C PRO A 237 13.82 -32.50 -28.80
N GLU A 238 14.53 -32.36 -29.92
CA GLU A 238 13.99 -31.65 -31.08
C GLU A 238 12.88 -32.49 -31.76
N PRO A 239 11.84 -31.87 -32.36
CA PRO A 239 11.65 -30.42 -32.59
C PRO A 239 10.92 -29.67 -31.44
N ASP A 240 10.52 -30.37 -30.38
CA ASP A 240 9.70 -29.79 -29.31
C ASP A 240 10.45 -28.73 -28.50
N ARG A 241 11.76 -28.95 -28.28
CA ARG A 241 12.66 -27.98 -27.66
C ARG A 241 12.60 -26.62 -28.35
N GLY A 242 12.93 -26.54 -29.64
CA GLY A 242 12.95 -25.27 -30.37
C GLY A 242 11.59 -24.58 -30.36
N ARG A 243 10.52 -25.34 -30.61
CA ARG A 243 9.14 -24.81 -30.62
C ARG A 243 8.71 -24.22 -29.28
N MET A 244 9.10 -24.84 -28.16
CA MET A 244 8.79 -24.34 -26.82
C MET A 244 9.68 -23.15 -26.44
N GLN A 245 10.95 -23.13 -26.86
CA GLN A 245 11.83 -21.98 -26.70
C GLN A 245 11.30 -20.75 -27.46
N ASP A 246 10.77 -20.95 -28.67
CA ASP A 246 10.15 -19.89 -29.46
C ASP A 246 8.91 -19.30 -28.78
N ASP A 247 8.08 -20.13 -28.12
CA ASP A 247 6.93 -19.62 -27.36
C ASP A 247 7.34 -18.75 -26.17
N ILE A 248 8.41 -19.13 -25.47
CA ILE A 248 8.95 -18.34 -24.36
C ILE A 248 9.50 -17.00 -24.89
N LYS A 249 10.20 -17.01 -26.02
CA LYS A 249 10.67 -15.78 -26.67
C LYS A 249 9.51 -14.89 -27.10
N ALA A 250 8.50 -15.46 -27.75
CA ALA A 250 7.28 -14.75 -28.13
C ALA A 250 6.54 -14.15 -26.93
N TYR A 251 6.55 -14.86 -25.78
CA TYR A 251 6.04 -14.32 -24.52
C TYR A 251 6.83 -13.10 -24.05
N LEU A 252 8.17 -13.17 -24.01
CA LEU A 252 9.02 -12.05 -23.62
C LEU A 252 8.82 -10.83 -24.53
N ASP A 253 8.79 -11.05 -25.85
CA ASP A 253 8.52 -9.99 -26.83
C ASP A 253 7.14 -9.37 -26.59
N CYS A 254 6.12 -10.19 -26.35
CA CYS A 254 4.79 -9.69 -26.04
C CYS A 254 4.75 -8.86 -24.75
N VAL A 255 5.45 -9.29 -23.69
CA VAL A 255 5.54 -8.52 -22.43
C VAL A 255 6.19 -7.16 -22.67
N LEU A 256 7.33 -7.13 -23.36
CA LEU A 256 8.11 -5.92 -23.63
C LEU A 256 7.40 -4.96 -24.57
N GLU A 257 6.76 -5.46 -25.63
CA GLU A 257 6.18 -4.62 -26.68
C GLU A 257 4.72 -4.25 -26.43
N LYS A 258 3.97 -5.04 -25.64
CA LYS A 258 2.52 -4.85 -25.42
C LYS A 258 2.17 -4.62 -23.97
N GLU A 259 2.57 -5.50 -23.04
CA GLU A 259 2.13 -5.38 -21.64
C GLU A 259 2.77 -4.21 -20.91
N TRP A 260 4.09 -4.09 -20.99
CA TRP A 260 4.81 -3.02 -20.28
C TRP A 260 4.38 -1.63 -20.73
N PRO A 261 4.26 -1.34 -22.05
CA PRO A 261 3.75 -0.06 -22.52
C PRO A 261 2.31 0.19 -22.06
N ALA A 262 1.44 -0.82 -22.10
CA ALA A 262 0.06 -0.69 -21.62
C ALA A 262 0.00 -0.37 -20.12
N GLN A 263 0.80 -1.06 -19.29
CA GLN A 263 0.91 -0.78 -17.85
C GLN A 263 1.40 0.65 -17.59
N SER A 264 2.40 1.11 -18.34
CA SER A 264 2.94 2.47 -18.19
C SER A 264 1.93 3.58 -18.52
N GLN A 265 0.89 3.25 -19.29
CA GLN A 265 -0.23 4.14 -19.61
C GLN A 265 -1.39 4.00 -18.61
N GLY A 266 -1.28 3.13 -17.61
CA GLY A 266 -2.34 2.83 -16.65
C GLY A 266 -3.43 1.91 -17.19
N ALA A 267 -3.18 1.20 -18.30
CA ALA A 267 -4.10 0.20 -18.84
C ALA A 267 -3.85 -1.17 -18.20
N ASN A 268 -4.91 -1.97 -18.06
CA ASN A 268 -4.82 -3.31 -17.49
C ASN A 268 -4.35 -4.33 -18.57
N PRO A 269 -3.14 -4.90 -18.44
CA PRO A 269 -2.56 -5.76 -19.48
C PRO A 269 -3.02 -7.22 -19.42
N THR A 270 -3.89 -7.62 -18.46
CA THR A 270 -4.18 -9.03 -18.10
C THR A 270 -4.54 -9.96 -19.27
N ARG A 271 -5.01 -9.42 -20.40
CA ARG A 271 -5.40 -10.19 -21.59
C ARG A 271 -4.38 -10.17 -22.72
N LEU A 272 -3.40 -9.26 -22.74
CA LEU A 272 -2.57 -8.99 -23.91
C LEU A 272 -1.66 -10.15 -24.31
N CYS A 273 -0.96 -10.80 -23.36
CA CYS A 273 -0.06 -11.93 -23.63
C CYS A 273 -0.56 -13.29 -23.17
N ARG A 274 -1.88 -13.43 -22.98
CA ARG A 274 -2.46 -14.72 -22.55
C ARG A 274 -2.26 -15.83 -23.57
N GLN A 275 -2.28 -15.49 -24.86
CA GLN A 275 -2.16 -16.47 -25.94
C GLN A 275 -0.78 -17.15 -25.91
N GLU A 276 0.31 -16.39 -25.75
CA GLU A 276 1.67 -16.94 -25.74
C GLU A 276 1.89 -17.93 -24.59
N VAL A 277 1.37 -17.59 -23.41
CA VAL A 277 1.37 -18.47 -22.25
C VAL A 277 0.60 -19.77 -22.53
N THR A 278 -0.53 -19.69 -23.23
CA THR A 278 -1.37 -20.84 -23.55
C THR A 278 -0.74 -21.73 -24.64
N ASN A 279 -0.09 -21.11 -25.64
CA ASN A 279 0.60 -21.81 -26.72
C ASN A 279 1.71 -22.73 -26.19
N PHE A 280 2.46 -22.27 -25.18
CA PHE A 280 3.49 -23.06 -24.53
C PHE A 280 2.89 -24.28 -23.81
N LEU A 281 1.83 -24.08 -23.02
CA LEU A 281 1.14 -25.17 -22.32
C LEU A 281 0.56 -26.21 -23.29
N ASP A 282 -0.04 -25.76 -24.39
CA ASP A 282 -0.62 -26.64 -25.40
C ASP A 282 0.43 -27.56 -26.04
N LYS A 283 1.66 -27.08 -26.21
CA LYS A 283 2.78 -27.92 -26.69
C LYS A 283 3.25 -28.88 -25.62
N LEU A 284 3.34 -28.41 -24.38
CA LEU A 284 3.74 -29.26 -23.25
C LEU A 284 2.76 -30.43 -23.08
N TYR A 285 1.44 -30.20 -23.13
CA TYR A 285 0.44 -31.27 -23.03
C TYR A 285 0.42 -32.25 -24.20
N LYS A 286 0.92 -31.88 -25.38
CA LYS A 286 1.02 -32.77 -26.54
C LYS A 286 2.27 -33.64 -26.51
N PHE A 287 3.22 -33.33 -25.63
CA PHE A 287 4.46 -34.10 -25.51
C PHE A 287 4.22 -35.41 -24.75
N GLU A 288 4.53 -36.54 -25.39
CA GLU A 288 4.42 -37.87 -24.78
C GLU A 288 5.82 -38.39 -24.39
N PRO A 289 6.17 -38.42 -23.09
CA PRO A 289 7.48 -38.91 -22.65
C PRO A 289 7.58 -40.43 -22.83
N THR A 290 8.66 -40.89 -23.48
CA THR A 290 8.90 -42.32 -23.76
C THR A 290 9.90 -42.97 -22.81
N THR A 291 10.73 -42.17 -22.14
CA THR A 291 11.75 -42.65 -21.19
C THR A 291 11.48 -42.12 -19.78
N ASN A 292 11.95 -42.85 -18.75
CA ASN A 292 11.87 -42.39 -17.36
C ASN A 292 12.52 -41.02 -17.15
N ARG A 293 13.63 -40.75 -17.86
CA ARG A 293 14.31 -39.44 -17.84
C ARG A 293 13.40 -38.33 -18.41
N GLN A 294 12.79 -38.56 -19.57
CA GLN A 294 11.86 -37.60 -20.17
C GLN A 294 10.63 -37.37 -19.29
N ASN A 295 10.10 -38.41 -18.66
CA ASN A 295 8.97 -38.27 -17.74
C ASN A 295 9.33 -37.40 -16.53
N ALA A 296 10.52 -37.58 -15.95
CA ALA A 296 10.99 -36.75 -14.84
C ALA A 296 11.11 -35.26 -15.24
N ILE A 297 11.71 -34.97 -16.40
CA ILE A 297 11.83 -33.60 -16.94
C ILE A 297 10.45 -33.01 -17.25
N TYR A 298 9.55 -33.79 -17.84
CA TYR A 298 8.19 -33.36 -18.17
C TYR A 298 7.40 -32.94 -16.93
N GLN A 299 7.44 -33.74 -15.86
CA GLN A 299 6.79 -33.41 -14.59
C GLN A 299 7.38 -32.14 -13.95
N GLU A 300 8.71 -31.99 -13.97
CA GLU A 300 9.37 -30.79 -13.46
C GLU A 300 8.98 -29.54 -14.28
N THR A 301 8.88 -29.67 -15.59
CA THR A 301 8.49 -28.57 -16.50
C THR A 301 7.04 -28.16 -16.30
N LEU A 302 6.14 -29.11 -16.04
CA LEU A 302 4.75 -28.80 -15.65
C LEU A 302 4.68 -28.04 -14.33
N SER A 303 5.51 -28.40 -13.35
CA SER A 303 5.59 -27.67 -12.08
C SER A 303 6.11 -26.24 -12.31
N ALA A 304 7.22 -26.10 -13.01
CA ALA A 304 7.81 -24.79 -13.32
C ALA A 304 6.85 -23.88 -14.10
N TYR A 305 6.05 -24.44 -15.01
CA TYR A 305 5.00 -23.68 -15.70
C TYR A 305 3.89 -23.19 -14.73
N GLY A 306 3.52 -24.02 -13.76
CA GLY A 306 2.59 -23.62 -12.70
C GLY A 306 3.13 -22.45 -11.86
N ASP A 307 4.40 -22.55 -11.46
CA ASP A 307 5.09 -21.50 -10.69
C ASP A 307 5.21 -20.19 -11.50
N PHE A 308 5.54 -20.28 -12.79
CA PHE A 308 5.52 -19.15 -13.73
C PHE A 308 4.13 -18.50 -13.82
N LEU A 309 3.06 -19.29 -13.95
CA LEU A 309 1.70 -18.76 -14.00
C LEU A 309 1.31 -18.02 -12.72
N ASP A 310 1.70 -18.54 -11.57
CA ASP A 310 1.42 -17.90 -10.28
C ASP A 310 2.24 -16.62 -10.09
N ALA A 311 3.52 -16.62 -10.49
CA ALA A 311 4.35 -15.41 -10.52
C ALA A 311 3.75 -14.33 -11.43
N ARG A 312 3.28 -14.72 -12.62
CA ARG A 312 2.60 -13.83 -13.57
C ARG A 312 1.31 -13.25 -13.01
N ARG A 313 0.48 -14.07 -12.36
CA ARG A 313 -0.73 -13.59 -11.68
C ARG A 313 -0.39 -12.61 -10.57
N GLY A 314 0.69 -12.86 -9.84
CA GLY A 314 1.27 -11.95 -8.85
C GLY A 314 1.53 -10.58 -9.46
N ARG A 315 2.42 -10.49 -10.46
CA ARG A 315 2.75 -9.21 -11.12
C ARG A 315 1.51 -8.50 -11.67
N LEU A 316 0.62 -9.22 -12.37
CA LEU A 316 -0.59 -8.63 -12.95
C LEU A 316 -1.58 -8.14 -11.88
N GLY A 317 -1.56 -8.74 -10.68
CA GLY A 317 -2.33 -8.30 -9.52
C GLY A 317 -1.87 -6.95 -8.99
N GLU A 318 -0.56 -6.70 -9.01
CA GLU A 318 0.06 -5.46 -8.51
C GLU A 318 -0.30 -4.21 -9.36
N VAL A 319 -0.70 -4.39 -10.62
CA VAL A 319 -1.03 -3.27 -11.53
C VAL A 319 -2.18 -2.40 -11.04
N ASN A 320 -3.10 -2.98 -10.27
CA ASN A 320 -4.25 -2.24 -9.72
C ASN A 320 -4.09 -1.93 -8.22
N GLN A 321 -2.96 -2.33 -7.61
CA GLN A 321 -2.69 -2.04 -6.21
C GLN A 321 -2.18 -0.60 -6.12
N THR A 322 -3.12 0.27 -5.82
CA THR A 322 -2.85 1.68 -5.59
C THR A 322 -3.57 2.10 -4.31
N ILE A 323 -3.11 3.17 -3.67
CA ILE A 323 -3.67 3.69 -2.43
C ILE A 323 -5.18 3.93 -2.61
N PRO A 324 -6.03 3.29 -1.77
CA PRO A 324 -7.46 3.54 -1.78
C PRO A 324 -7.80 5.03 -1.67
N ALA A 325 -8.79 5.50 -2.43
CA ALA A 325 -9.16 6.92 -2.49
C ALA A 325 -9.47 7.53 -1.10
N VAL A 326 -9.94 6.72 -0.15
CA VAL A 326 -10.20 7.14 1.23
C VAL A 326 -8.92 7.60 1.95
N LEU A 327 -7.79 6.92 1.74
CA LEU A 327 -6.52 7.32 2.36
C LEU A 327 -6.03 8.65 1.80
N TRP A 328 -6.24 8.92 0.50
CA TRP A 328 -5.95 10.22 -0.10
C TRP A 328 -6.77 11.35 0.51
N VAL A 329 -8.06 11.12 0.83
CA VAL A 329 -8.87 12.11 1.57
C VAL A 329 -8.23 12.44 2.91
N ILE A 330 -7.76 11.44 3.66
CA ILE A 330 -7.09 11.64 4.94
C ILE A 330 -5.79 12.43 4.78
N VAL A 331 -4.99 12.13 3.75
CA VAL A 331 -3.76 12.88 3.44
C VAL A 331 -4.09 14.36 3.17
N TYR A 332 -5.07 14.66 2.32
CA TYR A 332 -5.43 16.05 2.01
C TYR A 332 -6.04 16.79 3.21
N VAL A 333 -6.95 16.16 3.94
CA VAL A 333 -7.58 16.77 5.12
C VAL A 333 -6.54 17.01 6.21
N GLY A 334 -5.63 16.08 6.45
CA GLY A 334 -4.54 16.22 7.40
C GLY A 334 -3.53 17.31 6.99
N ALA A 335 -3.21 17.41 5.69
CA ALA A 335 -2.38 18.47 5.12
C ALA A 335 -3.00 19.86 5.35
N ILE A 336 -4.29 20.02 5.03
CA ILE A 336 -5.04 21.27 5.25
C ILE A 336 -5.09 21.61 6.74
N SER A 337 -5.38 20.62 7.60
CA SER A 337 -5.46 20.82 9.06
C SER A 337 -4.10 21.26 9.63
N THR A 338 -3.01 20.66 9.15
CA THR A 338 -1.63 21.00 9.56
C THR A 338 -1.25 22.41 9.11
N LEU A 339 -1.56 22.79 7.87
CA LEU A 339 -1.32 24.16 7.39
C LEU A 339 -2.16 25.18 8.16
N ALA A 340 -3.45 24.89 8.37
CA ALA A 340 -4.35 25.75 9.13
C ALA A 340 -3.85 25.97 10.57
N SER A 341 -3.34 24.92 11.22
CA SER A 341 -2.80 25.05 12.58
C SER A 341 -1.55 25.95 12.63
N ILE A 342 -0.68 25.88 11.62
CA ILE A 342 0.50 26.76 11.52
C ILE A 342 0.10 28.23 11.36
N PHE A 343 -0.98 28.50 10.62
CA PHE A 343 -1.48 29.87 10.44
C PHE A 343 -2.03 30.48 11.74
N LEU A 344 -2.49 29.66 12.68
CA LEU A 344 -3.01 30.08 13.99
C LEU A 344 -1.92 30.31 15.06
N LEU A 345 -0.65 30.04 14.75
CA LEU A 345 0.43 30.23 15.71
C LEU A 345 0.68 31.73 16.01
N PRO A 346 0.82 32.11 17.29
CA PRO A 346 1.10 33.50 17.68
C PRO A 346 2.57 33.85 17.41
N VAL A 347 2.87 34.40 16.23
CA VAL A 347 4.24 34.80 15.83
C VAL A 347 4.33 36.32 15.65
N LYS A 348 5.17 36.98 16.46
CA LYS A 348 5.32 38.45 16.44
C LYS A 348 5.86 39.01 15.13
N SER A 349 6.82 38.31 14.51
CA SER A 349 7.49 38.75 13.28
C SER A 349 6.91 38.09 12.04
N MET A 350 6.45 38.90 11.08
CA MET A 350 5.91 38.42 9.79
C MET A 350 6.90 37.54 9.04
N ARG A 351 8.16 37.98 8.99
CA ARG A 351 9.22 37.29 8.24
C ARG A 351 9.45 35.89 8.82
N MET A 352 9.40 35.76 10.14
CA MET A 352 9.54 34.47 10.81
C MET A 352 8.33 33.57 10.59
N HIS A 353 7.11 34.12 10.61
CA HIS A 353 5.90 33.33 10.36
C HIS A 353 5.87 32.77 8.94
N ILE A 354 6.21 33.61 7.95
CA ILE A 354 6.36 33.19 6.55
C ILE A 354 7.44 32.11 6.45
N LEU A 355 8.62 32.31 7.05
CA LEU A 355 9.72 31.36 6.98
C LEU A 355 9.32 29.98 7.54
N ILE A 356 8.72 29.95 8.73
CA ILE A 356 8.27 28.70 9.36
C ILE A 356 7.18 28.03 8.52
N SER A 357 6.22 28.82 8.00
CA SER A 357 5.14 28.31 7.16
C SER A 357 5.67 27.70 5.86
N LEU A 358 6.63 28.37 5.20
CA LEU A 358 7.29 27.86 4.00
C LEU A 358 8.11 26.60 4.25
N MET A 359 8.85 26.54 5.37
CA MET A 359 9.59 25.33 5.74
C MET A 359 8.63 24.15 5.95
N ALA A 360 7.56 24.35 6.72
CA ALA A 360 6.58 23.33 6.99
C ALA A 360 5.81 22.89 5.73
N SER A 361 5.41 23.84 4.87
CA SER A 361 4.72 23.55 3.61
C SER A 361 5.62 22.81 2.63
N THR A 362 6.93 23.14 2.61
CA THR A 362 7.91 22.43 1.78
C THR A 362 8.07 20.99 2.24
N THR A 363 8.23 20.75 3.55
CA THR A 363 8.27 19.38 4.09
C THR A 363 7.00 18.61 3.77
N LEU A 364 5.83 19.23 3.97
CA LEU A 364 4.54 18.63 3.66
C LEU A 364 4.40 18.28 2.17
N ALA A 365 4.81 19.20 1.29
CA ALA A 365 4.79 19.02 -0.16
C ALA A 365 5.69 17.85 -0.58
N LEU A 366 6.92 17.77 -0.05
CA LEU A 366 7.84 16.68 -0.34
C LEU A 366 7.31 15.32 0.13
N MET A 367 6.69 15.25 1.31
CA MET A 367 6.12 14.00 1.81
C MET A 367 4.96 13.51 0.92
N ILE A 368 4.04 14.41 0.56
CA ILE A 368 2.91 14.06 -0.32
C ILE A 368 3.42 13.74 -1.73
N PHE A 369 4.44 14.44 -2.20
CA PHE A 369 5.11 14.16 -3.48
C PHE A 369 5.69 12.75 -3.51
N VAL A 370 6.42 12.32 -2.47
CA VAL A 370 6.96 10.96 -2.39
C VAL A 370 5.84 9.92 -2.41
N ILE A 371 4.77 10.13 -1.64
CA ILE A 371 3.59 9.25 -1.68
C ILE A 371 3.02 9.15 -3.11
N ALA A 372 2.82 10.29 -3.77
CA ALA A 372 2.28 10.32 -5.14
C ALA A 372 3.20 9.67 -6.17
N ALA A 373 4.51 9.86 -6.04
CA ALA A 373 5.53 9.31 -6.93
C ALA A 373 5.67 7.80 -6.81
N MET A 374 5.29 7.22 -5.66
CA MET A 374 5.35 5.79 -5.40
C MET A 374 4.01 5.05 -5.50
N ASP A 375 2.87 5.77 -5.54
CA ASP A 375 1.51 5.20 -5.59
C ASP A 375 1.26 4.31 -6.83
N ASP A 376 1.98 4.56 -7.92
CA ASP A 376 1.86 3.77 -9.16
C ASP A 376 3.24 3.27 -9.62
N PRO A 377 3.60 2.01 -9.30
CA PRO A 377 4.95 1.49 -9.53
C PRO A 377 5.30 1.27 -11.00
N PHE A 378 4.31 1.26 -11.91
CA PHE A 378 4.53 1.05 -13.34
C PHE A 378 4.47 2.36 -14.15
N ARG A 379 4.13 3.49 -13.53
CA ARG A 379 3.99 4.81 -14.18
C ARG A 379 4.96 5.84 -13.62
N GLY A 380 5.17 6.91 -14.39
CA GLY A 380 6.09 7.97 -14.03
C GLY A 380 7.56 7.64 -14.29
N GLU A 381 8.44 8.47 -13.76
CA GLU A 381 9.90 8.33 -13.92
C GLU A 381 10.51 7.36 -12.89
N LEU A 382 9.93 7.21 -11.69
CA LEU A 382 10.32 6.19 -10.70
C LEU A 382 9.77 4.79 -11.01
N LYS A 383 9.20 4.57 -12.20
CA LYS A 383 8.60 3.30 -12.58
C LYS A 383 9.62 2.15 -12.59
N ILE A 384 9.12 0.95 -12.35
CA ILE A 384 9.87 -0.29 -12.56
C ILE A 384 10.11 -0.47 -14.07
N GLU A 385 11.39 -0.42 -14.46
CA GLU A 385 11.80 -0.71 -15.84
C GLU A 385 11.80 -2.24 -16.10
N PRO A 386 11.51 -2.69 -17.33
CA PRO A 386 11.45 -4.12 -17.68
C PRO A 386 12.84 -4.75 -17.87
N THR A 387 13.86 -4.24 -17.19
CA THR A 387 15.28 -4.59 -17.43
C THR A 387 15.55 -6.09 -17.34
N GLN A 388 14.89 -6.79 -16.41
CA GLN A 388 15.05 -8.23 -16.27
C GLN A 388 14.52 -9.02 -17.46
N TYR A 389 13.46 -8.56 -18.13
CA TYR A 389 12.97 -9.18 -19.35
C TYR A 389 13.87 -8.85 -20.54
N GLU A 390 14.41 -7.63 -20.60
CA GLU A 390 15.39 -7.23 -21.62
C GLU A 390 16.67 -8.07 -21.53
N ASP A 391 17.20 -8.24 -20.32
CA ASP A 391 18.36 -9.08 -20.04
C ASP A 391 18.12 -10.55 -20.44
N LEU A 392 16.93 -11.09 -20.12
CA LEU A 392 16.55 -12.45 -20.52
C LEU A 392 16.44 -12.59 -22.04
N ARG A 393 15.81 -11.63 -22.71
CA ARG A 393 15.69 -11.61 -24.17
C ARG A 393 17.07 -11.67 -24.83
N ILE A 394 18.02 -10.87 -24.35
CA ILE A 394 19.41 -10.89 -24.84
C ILE A 394 20.06 -12.25 -24.54
N SER A 395 19.87 -12.80 -23.34
CA SER A 395 20.48 -14.08 -22.97
C SER A 395 19.99 -15.28 -23.80
N PHE A 396 18.73 -15.26 -24.25
CA PHE A 396 18.13 -16.34 -25.04
C PHE A 396 18.47 -16.27 -26.52
N ASP A 397 18.99 -15.13 -26.99
CA ASP A 397 19.43 -14.94 -28.37
C ASP A 397 20.81 -14.28 -28.44
N PRO A 398 21.89 -15.05 -28.23
CA PRO A 398 23.26 -14.51 -28.22
C PRO A 398 23.70 -13.91 -29.56
N LEU A 399 22.98 -14.21 -30.65
CA LEU A 399 23.23 -13.70 -32.00
C LEU A 399 22.46 -12.41 -32.31
N ALA A 400 21.53 -12.01 -31.44
CA ALA A 400 20.95 -10.67 -31.50
C ALA A 400 22.05 -9.67 -31.12
N GLU A 401 22.64 -9.04 -32.14
CA GLU A 401 23.51 -7.87 -31.97
C GLU A 401 22.85 -6.93 -30.95
N PRO A 402 23.57 -6.46 -29.91
CA PRO A 402 22.98 -5.58 -28.92
C PRO A 402 22.52 -4.31 -29.64
N GLN A 403 21.22 -4.20 -29.92
CA GLN A 403 20.65 -2.96 -30.39
C GLN A 403 20.92 -1.95 -29.31
N SER A 404 21.81 -1.01 -29.63
CA SER A 404 22.36 0.04 -28.78
C SER A 404 21.43 0.35 -27.61
N VAL A 405 21.82 -0.10 -26.41
CA VAL A 405 21.36 0.50 -25.17
C VAL A 405 21.78 1.96 -25.27
N ARG A 406 20.89 2.81 -25.78
CA ARG A 406 21.14 4.23 -25.88
C ARG A 406 21.32 4.68 -24.43
N PRO A 407 22.49 5.20 -24.03
CA PRO A 407 22.63 5.70 -22.66
C PRO A 407 21.57 6.80 -22.51
N LYS A 408 20.53 6.53 -21.72
CA LYS A 408 19.62 7.57 -21.28
C LYS A 408 20.49 8.53 -20.47
N GLY A 409 20.80 9.66 -21.08
CA GLY A 409 21.59 10.70 -20.47
C GLY A 409 20.96 11.06 -19.13
N ILE A 410 21.75 10.90 -18.08
CA ILE A 410 21.54 11.63 -16.83
C ILE A 410 21.68 13.10 -17.22
N ALA A 411 20.56 13.82 -17.22
CA ALA A 411 20.51 15.28 -17.35
C ALA A 411 19.42 15.83 -16.45
#